data_AF-A0AA97B2P3-F1
#
_entry.id   AF-A0AA97B2P3-F1
#
_cell.length_a   1.000
_cell.length_b   1.000
_cell.length_c   1.000
_cell.angle_alpha   90.00
_cell.angle_beta   90.00
_cell.angle_gamma   90.00
#
_symmetry.space_group_name_H-M   'P 1'
#
loop_
_entity.id
_entity.type
_entity.pdbx_description
1 polymer ?
#
loop_
_entity_poly.entity_id
_entity_poly.type
_entity_poly.pdbx_seq_one_letter_code
_entity_poly.pdbx_strand_id
1 'polypeptide(L)'
;MWRIAGDSEVQLTNMGLGLSMTRAGRFLGDTRDFVAISATSVPFNGVTQPVVLLFDKTVLVNRMQALQSAGSPLVVGALGDGLNPVVLVHRHRAVNFGARLVGGTDLTGDNIPDLLVSAPGASEASDGGGAVFLYAGGVGQQGALSPFLMVVGDGSERSALGQAMSMMPGSGSSPPMLVIGAPRSYRTGTQNGTAFVLPLGF
;
A
#
# COMPACT_ATOMS: atom_id res chain seq x y z
N MET A 1 8.31 18.82 -13.46
CA MET A 1 7.92 17.84 -12.43
C MET A 1 6.55 17.29 -12.81
N TRP A 2 6.38 15.96 -12.86
CA TRP A 2 5.10 15.31 -13.17
C TRP A 2 4.29 15.12 -11.88
N ARG A 3 2.97 15.32 -11.94
CA ARG A 3 2.09 15.19 -10.78
C ARG A 3 0.87 14.35 -11.10
N ILE A 4 0.49 13.49 -10.16
CA ILE A 4 -0.79 12.79 -10.17
C ILE A 4 -1.67 13.48 -9.13
N ALA A 5 -2.80 14.04 -9.55
CA ALA A 5 -3.70 14.77 -8.68
C ALA A 5 -4.96 13.94 -8.40
N GLY A 6 -5.43 14.02 -7.15
CA GLY A 6 -6.62 13.32 -6.66
C GLY A 6 -7.60 14.29 -6.01
N ASP A 7 -7.74 15.49 -6.56
CA ASP A 7 -8.54 16.56 -5.98
C ASP A 7 -9.14 17.49 -7.07
N SER A 8 -9.66 18.64 -6.63
CA SER A 8 -10.36 19.60 -7.48
C SER A 8 -9.49 20.23 -8.57
N GLU A 9 -8.16 20.18 -8.48
CA GLU A 9 -7.26 20.64 -9.55
C GLU A 9 -7.59 19.97 -10.89
N VAL A 10 -8.01 18.71 -10.82
CA VAL A 10 -8.35 17.85 -11.97
C VAL A 10 -9.82 17.43 -11.96
N GLN A 11 -10.68 18.24 -11.34
CA GLN A 11 -12.13 18.00 -11.24
C GLN A 11 -12.50 16.68 -10.53
N LEU A 12 -11.63 16.17 -9.65
CA LEU A 12 -11.92 15.01 -8.81
C LEU A 12 -12.39 15.45 -7.42
N THR A 13 -13.20 14.61 -6.78
CA THR A 13 -13.42 14.71 -5.33
C THR A 13 -12.12 14.37 -4.61
N ASN A 14 -11.76 15.16 -3.59
CA ASN A 14 -10.56 14.93 -2.80
C ASN A 14 -10.55 13.51 -2.24
N MET A 15 -9.59 12.72 -2.69
CA MET A 15 -9.41 11.33 -2.28
C MET A 15 -8.29 11.11 -1.26
N GLY A 16 -7.59 12.18 -0.86
CA GLY A 16 -6.44 12.09 0.04
C GLY A 16 -5.33 11.19 -0.53
N LEU A 17 -5.04 11.37 -1.83
CA LEU A 17 -4.04 10.62 -2.56
C LEU A 17 -2.63 10.89 -2.04
N GLY A 18 -1.77 9.88 -2.05
CA GLY A 18 -0.33 10.05 -1.84
C GLY A 18 0.12 9.97 -0.38
N LEU A 19 -0.68 9.38 0.50
CA LEU A 19 -0.26 9.14 1.90
C LEU A 19 1.00 8.25 1.97
N SER A 20 1.08 7.25 1.09
CA SER A 20 2.26 6.42 0.88
C SER A 20 2.33 5.96 -0.57
N MET A 21 3.55 5.67 -1.04
CA MET A 21 3.80 5.17 -2.39
C MET A 21 5.00 4.23 -2.43
N THR A 22 4.97 3.28 -3.35
CA THR A 22 6.09 2.37 -3.61
C THR A 22 6.02 1.83 -5.03
N ARG A 23 7.14 1.31 -5.57
CA ARG A 23 7.10 0.51 -6.79
C ARG A 23 6.61 -0.88 -6.40
N ALA A 24 5.44 -1.28 -6.91
CA ALA A 24 4.89 -2.62 -6.70
C ALA A 24 5.48 -3.67 -7.65
N GLY A 25 6.22 -3.24 -8.70
CA GLY A 25 6.80 -4.18 -9.65
C GLY A 25 5.73 -4.83 -10.52
N ARG A 26 5.99 -6.05 -10.96
CA ARG A 26 5.04 -6.89 -11.72
C ARG A 26 4.02 -7.58 -10.81
N PHE A 27 3.41 -6.82 -9.91
CA PHE A 27 2.52 -7.35 -8.86
C PHE A 27 1.36 -8.19 -9.39
N LEU A 28 0.86 -7.91 -10.60
CA LEU A 28 -0.23 -8.70 -11.20
C LEU A 28 0.25 -9.99 -11.90
N GLY A 29 1.54 -10.33 -11.80
CA GLY A 29 2.12 -11.52 -12.43
C GLY A 29 2.26 -11.44 -13.95
N ASP A 30 2.01 -10.27 -14.55
CA ASP A 30 2.12 -10.04 -15.99
C ASP A 30 3.29 -9.12 -16.35
N THR A 31 3.33 -8.60 -17.58
CA THR A 31 4.43 -7.75 -18.06
C THR A 31 4.37 -6.32 -17.55
N ARG A 32 3.25 -5.89 -16.93
CA ARG A 32 3.05 -4.50 -16.49
C ARG A 32 3.80 -4.25 -15.19
N ASP A 33 4.46 -3.09 -15.11
CA ASP A 33 5.17 -2.63 -13.92
C ASP A 33 4.33 -1.54 -13.24
N PHE A 34 4.08 -1.69 -11.94
CA PHE A 34 3.15 -0.83 -11.22
C PHE A 34 3.82 0.07 -10.19
N VAL A 35 3.28 1.29 -10.07
CA VAL A 35 3.49 2.16 -8.91
C VAL A 35 2.22 2.10 -8.06
N ALA A 36 2.36 1.68 -6.81
CA ALA A 36 1.28 1.68 -5.84
C ALA A 36 1.25 3.01 -5.10
N ILE A 37 0.06 3.64 -5.01
CA ILE A 37 -0.16 4.88 -4.28
C ILE A 37 -1.43 4.71 -3.45
N SER A 38 -1.37 5.00 -2.15
CA SER A 38 -2.56 4.95 -1.30
C SER A 38 -3.40 6.23 -1.41
N ALA A 39 -4.70 6.07 -1.22
CA ALA A 39 -5.66 7.15 -1.12
C ALA A 39 -6.61 6.86 0.05
N THR A 40 -6.95 7.87 0.84
CA THR A 40 -7.70 7.68 2.10
C THR A 40 -9.22 7.63 1.92
N SER A 41 -9.73 8.15 0.80
CA SER A 41 -11.16 8.36 0.59
C SER A 41 -11.55 8.17 -0.88
N VAL A 42 -11.68 6.92 -1.32
CA VAL A 42 -12.09 6.58 -2.70
C VAL A 42 -13.41 5.79 -2.66
N PRO A 43 -14.43 6.19 -3.47
CA PRO A 43 -15.63 5.38 -3.65
C PRO A 43 -15.28 4.07 -4.37
N PHE A 44 -15.51 2.94 -3.72
CA PHE A 44 -15.31 1.61 -4.29
C PHE A 44 -16.39 0.66 -3.79
N ASN A 45 -17.09 -0.02 -4.72
CA ASN A 45 -18.21 -0.92 -4.44
C ASN A 45 -19.29 -0.30 -3.51
N GLY A 46 -19.63 0.97 -3.73
CA GLY A 46 -20.67 1.67 -2.98
C GLY A 46 -20.25 2.21 -1.61
N VAL A 47 -18.97 2.05 -1.23
CA VAL A 47 -18.43 2.56 0.05
C VAL A 47 -17.22 3.44 -0.21
N THR A 48 -17.16 4.61 0.44
CA THR A 48 -15.95 5.44 0.47
C THR A 48 -15.00 4.90 1.51
N GLN A 49 -13.81 4.48 1.08
CA GLN A 49 -12.84 3.78 1.92
C GLN A 49 -11.40 4.09 1.51
N PRO A 50 -10.42 3.82 2.39
CA PRO A 50 -9.02 3.82 2.00
C PRO A 50 -8.72 2.69 1.01
N VAL A 51 -7.91 2.99 0.00
CA VAL A 51 -7.55 2.06 -1.08
C VAL A 51 -6.06 2.19 -1.42
N VAL A 52 -5.54 1.19 -2.13
CA VAL A 52 -4.28 1.29 -2.86
C VAL A 52 -4.58 1.28 -4.36
N LEU A 53 -4.07 2.27 -5.07
CA LEU A 53 -4.19 2.41 -6.53
C LEU A 53 -2.89 1.95 -7.18
N LEU A 54 -2.97 0.96 -8.07
CA LEU A 54 -1.85 0.51 -8.88
C LEU A 54 -1.89 1.20 -10.25
N PHE A 55 -0.95 2.11 -10.47
CA PHE A 55 -0.77 2.80 -11.74
C PHE A 55 0.22 2.02 -12.60
N ASP A 56 -0.19 1.65 -13.81
CA ASP A 56 0.73 1.11 -14.81
C ASP A 56 1.76 2.19 -15.16
N LYS A 57 3.03 1.89 -14.88
CA LYS A 57 4.16 2.80 -15.08
C LYS A 57 4.32 3.22 -16.53
N THR A 58 4.10 2.31 -17.47
CA THR A 58 4.22 2.60 -18.91
C THR A 58 3.12 3.57 -19.34
N VAL A 59 1.89 3.34 -18.91
CA VAL A 59 0.76 4.23 -19.18
C VAL A 59 1.00 5.62 -18.58
N LEU A 60 1.46 5.67 -17.32
CA LEU A 60 1.80 6.92 -16.63
C LEU A 60 2.86 7.73 -17.40
N VAL A 61 3.96 7.08 -17.77
CA VAL A 61 5.08 7.72 -18.49
C VAL A 61 4.63 8.25 -19.84
N ASN A 62 3.90 7.43 -20.61
CA ASN A 62 3.42 7.81 -21.94
C ASN A 62 2.45 9.01 -21.85
N ARG A 63 1.54 8.99 -20.87
CA ARG A 63 0.59 10.10 -20.66
C ARG A 63 1.30 11.40 -20.34
N MET A 64 2.28 11.36 -19.46
CA MET A 64 3.05 12.54 -19.07
C MET A 64 3.92 13.09 -20.19
N GLN A 65 4.54 12.20 -20.98
CA GLN A 65 5.29 12.60 -22.17
C GLN A 65 4.39 13.27 -23.21
N ALA A 66 3.18 12.74 -23.42
CA ALA A 66 2.21 13.36 -24.33
C ALA A 66 1.81 14.77 -23.88
N LEU A 67 1.55 14.98 -22.58
CA LEU A 67 1.29 16.32 -22.02
C LEU A 67 2.47 17.27 -22.22
N GLN A 68 3.69 16.77 -22.00
CA GLN A 68 4.91 17.53 -22.20
C GLN A 68 5.10 17.96 -23.66
N SER A 69 4.90 17.05 -24.61
CA SER A 69 4.98 17.35 -26.05
C SER A 69 3.90 18.33 -26.50
N ALA A 70 2.73 18.29 -25.86
CA ALA A 70 1.63 19.22 -26.14
C ALA A 70 1.76 20.58 -25.44
N GLY A 71 2.83 20.82 -24.66
CA GLY A 71 2.97 22.05 -23.86
C GLY A 71 1.89 22.21 -22.79
N SER A 72 1.22 21.12 -22.41
CA SER A 72 0.15 21.11 -21.42
C SER A 72 0.73 21.07 -20.00
N PRO A 73 -0.05 21.47 -18.97
CA PRO A 73 0.32 21.26 -17.58
C PRO A 73 0.68 19.80 -17.30
N LEU A 74 1.80 19.56 -16.60
CA LEU A 74 2.30 18.21 -16.27
C LEU A 74 1.59 17.62 -15.03
N VAL A 75 0.26 17.67 -15.06
CA VAL A 75 -0.63 17.12 -14.04
C VAL A 75 -1.64 16.22 -14.73
N VAL A 76 -1.87 15.05 -14.14
CA VAL A 76 -2.85 14.09 -14.61
C VAL A 76 -3.80 13.74 -13.48
N GLY A 77 -5.08 13.56 -13.80
CA GLY A 77 -6.04 13.00 -12.85
C GLY A 77 -5.72 11.55 -12.49
N ALA A 78 -5.76 11.22 -11.19
CA ALA A 78 -5.59 9.87 -10.69
C ALA A 78 -6.65 8.90 -11.25
N LEU A 79 -7.81 9.43 -11.67
CA LEU A 79 -8.90 8.72 -12.33
C LEU A 79 -9.38 9.53 -13.53
N GLY A 80 -9.71 8.87 -14.64
CA GLY A 80 -10.46 9.48 -15.75
C GLY A 80 -9.65 10.33 -16.74
N ASP A 81 -8.36 10.59 -16.48
CA ASP A 81 -7.48 11.40 -17.35
C ASP A 81 -6.47 10.54 -18.13
N GLY A 82 -6.98 9.46 -18.74
CA GLY A 82 -6.17 8.43 -19.38
C GLY A 82 -5.47 7.47 -18.41
N LEU A 83 -5.67 7.66 -17.10
CA LEU A 83 -5.27 6.71 -16.07
C LEU A 83 -6.48 5.94 -15.55
N ASN A 84 -6.35 4.62 -15.53
CA ASN A 84 -7.31 3.68 -14.98
C ASN A 84 -6.57 2.72 -14.04
N PRO A 85 -6.21 3.16 -12.82
CA PRO A 85 -5.45 2.33 -11.90
C PRO A 85 -6.26 1.11 -11.45
N VAL A 86 -5.58 0.00 -11.17
CA VAL A 86 -6.20 -1.15 -10.50
C VAL A 86 -6.39 -0.78 -9.03
N VAL A 87 -7.62 -0.93 -8.53
CA VAL A 87 -7.97 -0.60 -7.15
C VAL A 87 -7.81 -1.85 -6.28
N LEU A 88 -7.07 -1.74 -5.18
CA LEU A 88 -6.97 -2.75 -4.13
C LEU A 88 -7.61 -2.22 -2.85
N VAL A 89 -8.45 -3.03 -2.23
CA VAL A 89 -9.02 -2.79 -0.90
C VAL A 89 -8.84 -4.02 -0.03
N HIS A 90 -8.72 -3.82 1.28
CA HIS A 90 -8.81 -4.94 2.20
C HIS A 90 -10.25 -5.48 2.22
N ARG A 91 -10.42 -6.81 2.22
CA ARG A 91 -11.75 -7.44 2.21
C ARG A 91 -12.62 -7.07 3.41
N HIS A 92 -12.00 -6.70 4.53
CA HIS A 92 -12.66 -6.22 5.73
C HIS A 92 -12.29 -4.76 6.02
N ARG A 93 -13.00 -4.12 6.95
CA ARG A 93 -12.72 -2.73 7.32
C ARG A 93 -11.38 -2.61 8.05
N ALA A 94 -10.37 -2.12 7.35
CA ALA A 94 -9.07 -1.77 7.91
C ALA A 94 -8.91 -0.24 7.99
N VAL A 95 -9.02 0.33 9.20
CA VAL A 95 -8.88 1.79 9.38
C VAL A 95 -7.43 2.22 9.12
N ASN A 96 -7.28 3.30 8.35
CA ASN A 96 -5.98 3.78 7.86
C ASN A 96 -5.23 2.77 6.96
N PHE A 97 -5.95 1.88 6.26
CA PHE A 97 -5.34 1.04 5.22
C PHE A 97 -4.55 1.89 4.22
N GLY A 98 -3.36 1.43 3.85
CA GLY A 98 -2.46 2.19 2.98
C GLY A 98 -1.64 3.27 3.68
N ALA A 99 -1.58 3.27 5.02
CA ALA A 99 -0.75 4.24 5.76
C ALA A 99 0.74 4.13 5.41
N ARG A 100 1.23 2.91 5.19
CA ARG A 100 2.55 2.62 4.63
C ARG A 100 2.45 1.50 3.60
N LEU A 101 3.22 1.62 2.54
CA LEU A 101 3.37 0.63 1.48
C LEU A 101 4.83 0.21 1.36
N VAL A 102 5.05 -1.09 1.16
CA VAL A 102 6.35 -1.68 0.81
C VAL A 102 6.06 -2.73 -0.26
N GLY A 103 6.81 -2.72 -1.37
CA GLY A 103 6.54 -3.65 -2.47
C GLY A 103 7.74 -3.80 -3.39
N GLY A 104 7.53 -4.48 -4.51
CA GLY A 104 8.54 -4.65 -5.55
C GLY A 104 9.60 -5.71 -5.23
N THR A 105 9.37 -6.51 -4.18
CA THR A 105 10.17 -7.66 -3.78
C THR A 105 9.26 -8.87 -3.72
N ASP A 106 9.71 -10.01 -4.24
CA ASP A 106 9.05 -11.30 -4.03
C ASP A 106 9.38 -11.78 -2.62
N LEU A 107 8.34 -11.90 -1.80
CA LEU A 107 8.38 -12.34 -0.41
C LEU A 107 7.78 -13.73 -0.24
N THR A 108 7.09 -14.27 -1.25
CA THR A 108 6.42 -15.58 -1.20
C THR A 108 7.16 -16.67 -1.98
N GLY A 109 8.20 -16.32 -2.73
CA GLY A 109 9.09 -17.24 -3.43
C GLY A 109 8.57 -17.70 -4.80
N ASP A 110 7.59 -17.02 -5.37
CA ASP A 110 6.94 -17.40 -6.64
C ASP A 110 7.47 -16.64 -7.87
N ASN A 111 8.49 -15.79 -7.69
CA ASN A 111 9.07 -14.84 -8.65
C ASN A 111 8.14 -13.68 -9.07
N ILE A 112 7.06 -13.44 -8.34
CA ILE A 112 6.17 -12.31 -8.52
C ILE A 112 6.35 -11.35 -7.33
N PRO A 113 6.59 -10.04 -7.58
CA PRO A 113 6.69 -9.09 -6.49
C PRO A 113 5.39 -8.99 -5.68
N ASP A 114 5.53 -8.91 -4.36
CA ASP A 114 4.41 -8.78 -3.43
C ASP A 114 4.21 -7.34 -2.96
N LEU A 115 3.13 -7.11 -2.21
CA LEU A 115 2.79 -5.82 -1.64
C LEU A 115 2.38 -5.92 -0.17
N LEU A 116 3.16 -5.28 0.69
CA LEU A 116 2.82 -5.03 2.09
C LEU A 116 2.08 -3.71 2.24
N VAL A 117 0.97 -3.76 2.96
CA VAL A 117 0.11 -2.59 3.23
C VAL A 117 -0.20 -2.54 4.72
N SER A 118 0.12 -1.43 5.38
CA SER A 118 -0.26 -1.25 6.79
C SER A 118 -1.60 -0.56 6.96
N ALA A 119 -2.22 -0.83 8.11
CA ALA A 119 -3.42 -0.20 8.60
C ALA A 119 -3.30 -0.03 10.13
N PRO A 120 -2.63 1.04 10.62
CA PRO A 120 -2.36 1.23 12.05
C PRO A 120 -3.62 1.44 12.91
N GLY A 121 -4.78 1.69 12.29
CA GLY A 121 -6.07 1.75 12.99
C GLY A 121 -6.90 0.48 12.87
N ALA A 122 -6.42 -0.57 12.17
CA ALA A 122 -7.16 -1.81 12.02
C ALA A 122 -7.41 -2.49 13.37
N SER A 123 -8.56 -3.14 13.49
CA SER A 123 -9.02 -3.78 14.73
C SER A 123 -9.06 -5.30 14.59
N GLU A 124 -8.00 -5.89 14.05
CA GLU A 124 -7.93 -7.33 13.77
C GLU A 124 -7.72 -8.16 15.04
N ALA A 125 -6.76 -7.77 15.89
CA ALA A 125 -6.48 -8.44 17.17
C ALA A 125 -7.04 -7.70 18.40
N SER A 126 -7.15 -6.37 18.32
CA SER A 126 -7.65 -5.50 19.38
C SER A 126 -8.16 -4.19 18.77
N ASP A 127 -9.01 -3.46 19.48
CA ASP A 127 -9.55 -2.18 18.97
C ASP A 127 -8.42 -1.15 18.73
N GLY A 128 -8.16 -0.82 17.47
CA GLY A 128 -7.05 0.08 17.09
C GLY A 128 -5.66 -0.50 17.38
N GLY A 129 -5.51 -1.82 17.45
CA GLY A 129 -4.22 -2.50 17.59
C GLY A 129 -3.29 -2.26 16.40
N GLY A 130 -3.88 -2.09 15.21
CA GLY A 130 -3.15 -1.96 13.96
C GLY A 130 -2.75 -3.30 13.37
N ALA A 131 -2.54 -3.32 12.05
CA ALA A 131 -2.14 -4.51 11.32
C ALA A 131 -1.23 -4.15 10.13
N VAL A 132 -0.46 -5.15 9.68
CA VAL A 132 0.21 -5.15 8.39
C VAL A 132 -0.26 -6.35 7.60
N PHE A 133 -0.62 -6.13 6.34
CA PHE A 133 -1.12 -7.14 5.42
C PHE A 133 -0.12 -7.36 4.30
N LEU A 134 0.30 -8.60 4.08
CA LEU A 134 1.03 -9.03 2.88
C LEU A 134 0.02 -9.54 1.86
N TYR A 135 -0.06 -8.89 0.72
CA TYR A 135 -0.76 -9.41 -0.45
C TYR A 135 0.28 -10.05 -1.37
N ALA A 136 0.12 -11.35 -1.61
CA ALA A 136 0.92 -12.04 -2.61
C ALA A 136 0.60 -11.46 -4.00
N GLY A 137 1.62 -11.28 -4.83
CA GLY A 137 1.44 -10.96 -6.23
C GLY A 137 0.75 -12.09 -6.98
N GLY A 138 0.20 -11.78 -8.15
CA GLY A 138 -0.35 -12.79 -9.04
C GLY A 138 -1.56 -12.34 -9.83
N VAL A 139 -2.06 -13.27 -10.64
CA VAL A 139 -3.23 -13.04 -11.48
C VAL A 139 -4.46 -12.80 -10.62
N GLY A 140 -5.25 -11.79 -10.97
CA GLY A 140 -6.52 -11.50 -10.30
C GLY A 140 -6.40 -10.71 -8.99
N GLN A 141 -5.22 -10.17 -8.66
CA GLN A 141 -5.03 -9.28 -7.51
C GLN A 141 -5.66 -7.89 -7.76
N GLN A 142 -7.00 -7.83 -7.69
CA GLN A 142 -7.79 -6.62 -7.84
C GLN A 142 -9.03 -6.62 -6.93
N GLY A 143 -9.47 -5.43 -6.53
CA GLY A 143 -10.64 -5.24 -5.68
C GLY A 143 -10.40 -5.66 -4.24
N ALA A 144 -11.39 -6.36 -3.65
CA ALA A 144 -11.35 -6.77 -2.25
C ALA A 144 -10.50 -8.02 -2.05
N LEU A 145 -9.31 -7.85 -1.48
CA LEU A 145 -8.32 -8.91 -1.34
C LEU A 145 -8.26 -9.48 0.07
N SER A 146 -7.98 -10.77 0.15
CA SER A 146 -7.52 -11.45 1.36
C SER A 146 -5.99 -11.49 1.36
N PRO A 147 -5.33 -11.17 2.48
CA PRO A 147 -3.87 -11.20 2.56
C PRO A 147 -3.35 -12.64 2.60
N PHE A 148 -2.14 -12.84 2.06
CA PHE A 148 -1.34 -14.06 2.23
C PHE A 148 -0.90 -14.21 3.69
N LEU A 149 -0.44 -13.11 4.30
CA LEU A 149 -0.05 -13.04 5.70
C LEU A 149 -0.63 -11.77 6.33
N MET A 150 -1.10 -11.91 7.58
CA MET A 150 -1.49 -10.79 8.42
C MET A 150 -0.59 -10.76 9.66
N VAL A 151 -0.02 -9.59 9.95
CA VAL A 151 0.78 -9.33 11.15
C VAL A 151 0.01 -8.38 12.04
N VAL A 152 -0.18 -8.78 13.29
CA VAL A 152 -0.93 -8.03 14.31
C VAL A 152 -0.09 -7.89 15.58
N GLY A 153 -0.40 -6.87 16.37
CA GLY A 153 0.18 -6.68 17.70
C GLY A 153 -0.43 -7.59 18.75
N ASP A 154 -0.05 -7.38 20.01
CA ASP A 154 -0.66 -8.05 21.14
C ASP A 154 -2.12 -7.61 21.33
N GLY A 155 -3.03 -8.58 21.56
CA GLY A 155 -4.46 -8.32 21.71
C GLY A 155 -4.85 -7.48 22.93
N SER A 156 -3.93 -7.33 23.89
CA SER A 156 -4.11 -6.51 25.09
C SER A 156 -3.82 -5.03 24.88
N GLU A 157 -3.34 -4.64 23.70
CA GLU A 157 -2.88 -3.26 23.45
C GLU A 157 -3.32 -2.61 22.15
N ARG A 158 -3.40 -1.28 22.20
CA ARG A 158 -3.68 -0.39 21.07
C ARG A 158 -2.39 0.17 20.49
N SER A 159 -1.51 -0.72 20.02
CA SER A 159 -0.12 -0.38 19.75
C SER A 159 0.11 0.44 18.48
N ALA A 160 -0.93 0.60 17.65
CA ALA A 160 -0.87 1.23 16.33
C ALA A 160 0.21 0.57 15.45
N LEU A 161 0.26 -0.76 15.48
CA LEU A 161 1.21 -1.55 14.71
C LEU A 161 1.07 -1.25 13.22
N GLY A 162 2.19 -0.98 12.55
CA GLY A 162 2.22 -0.61 11.13
C GLY A 162 2.21 0.89 10.87
N GLN A 163 2.33 1.74 11.90
CA GLN A 163 2.46 3.19 11.72
C GLN A 163 3.71 3.57 10.89
N ALA A 164 4.77 2.78 11.02
CA ALA A 164 5.98 2.83 10.21
C ALA A 164 6.35 1.42 9.74
N MET A 165 6.92 1.33 8.54
CA MET A 165 7.45 0.08 7.99
C MET A 165 8.74 0.36 7.23
N SER A 166 9.67 -0.60 7.25
CA SER A 166 10.84 -0.63 6.39
C SER A 166 11.17 -2.09 6.03
N MET A 167 11.69 -2.32 4.83
CA MET A 167 12.18 -3.62 4.43
C MET A 167 13.70 -3.63 4.43
N MET A 168 14.28 -4.61 5.08
CA MET A 168 15.69 -4.97 4.91
C MET A 168 15.77 -6.11 3.91
N PRO A 169 16.39 -5.89 2.73
CA PRO A 169 16.55 -6.95 1.73
C PRO A 169 17.27 -8.16 2.30
N GLY A 170 16.84 -9.35 1.87
CA GLY A 170 17.58 -10.58 2.13
C GLY A 170 18.91 -10.60 1.37
N SER A 171 19.83 -11.45 1.81
CA SER A 171 21.07 -11.72 1.07
C SER A 171 21.51 -13.16 1.27
N GLY A 172 21.86 -13.85 0.18
CA GLY A 172 22.21 -15.26 0.22
C GLY A 172 21.10 -16.11 0.84
N SER A 173 21.41 -16.79 1.95
CA SER A 173 20.45 -17.60 2.72
C SER A 173 19.63 -16.81 3.74
N SER A 174 19.86 -15.50 3.88
CA SER A 174 19.12 -14.67 4.83
C SER A 174 17.84 -14.15 4.17
N PRO A 175 16.65 -14.47 4.70
CA PRO A 175 15.40 -13.95 4.16
C PRO A 175 15.31 -12.43 4.35
N PRO A 176 14.51 -11.73 3.52
CA PRO A 176 14.18 -10.34 3.78
C PRO A 176 13.52 -10.18 5.16
N MET A 177 13.74 -9.05 5.81
CA MET A 177 13.20 -8.76 7.13
C MET A 177 12.36 -7.48 7.08
N LEU A 178 11.12 -7.58 7.54
CA LEU A 178 10.23 -6.44 7.71
C LEU A 178 10.41 -5.85 9.11
N VAL A 179 10.72 -4.55 9.18
CA VAL A 179 10.73 -3.78 10.42
C VAL A 179 9.41 -3.02 10.54
N ILE A 180 8.70 -3.19 11.66
CA ILE A 180 7.36 -2.63 11.89
C ILE A 180 7.37 -1.77 13.16
N GLY A 181 6.96 -0.52 13.05
CA GLY A 181 6.77 0.37 14.20
C GLY A 181 5.38 0.23 14.80
N ALA A 182 5.32 0.14 16.13
CA ALA A 182 4.12 0.18 16.95
C ALA A 182 4.32 1.23 18.08
N PRO A 183 4.25 2.52 17.74
CA PRO A 183 4.68 3.60 18.63
C PRO A 183 3.81 3.77 19.87
N ARG A 184 2.61 3.16 19.91
CA ARG A 184 1.70 3.20 21.06
C ARG A 184 1.73 1.93 21.90
N SER A 185 2.63 0.99 21.58
CA SER A 185 2.84 -0.23 22.37
C SER A 185 3.13 0.12 23.84
N TYR A 186 2.53 -0.63 24.75
CA TYR A 186 2.67 -0.49 26.20
C TYR A 186 2.97 -1.84 26.89
N ARG A 187 3.55 -2.79 26.14
CA ARG A 187 3.88 -4.16 26.58
C ARG A 187 4.64 -4.26 27.92
N THR A 188 5.45 -3.27 28.27
CA THR A 188 6.28 -3.27 29.49
C THR A 188 6.06 -2.03 30.38
N GLY A 189 4.99 -1.26 30.16
CA GLY A 189 4.73 0.00 30.88
C GLY A 189 4.05 1.03 30.00
N THR A 190 3.90 2.27 30.47
CA THR A 190 3.06 3.29 29.82
C THR A 190 3.63 3.78 28.48
N GLN A 191 3.10 3.26 27.36
CA GLN A 191 3.34 3.72 25.98
C GLN A 191 4.81 3.87 25.59
N ASN A 192 5.63 2.85 25.89
CA ASN A 192 7.06 2.86 25.59
C ASN A 192 7.40 2.71 24.10
N GLY A 193 6.42 2.34 23.26
CA GLY A 193 6.63 2.04 21.85
C GLY A 193 7.40 0.74 21.64
N THR A 194 7.26 0.14 20.46
CA THR A 194 8.00 -1.07 20.09
C THR A 194 8.28 -1.08 18.59
N ALA A 195 9.48 -1.51 18.22
CA ALA A 195 9.79 -1.89 16.85
C ALA A 195 9.91 -3.42 16.79
N PHE A 196 9.21 -4.04 15.84
CA PHE A 196 9.26 -5.47 15.58
C PHE A 196 10.12 -5.72 14.36
N VAL A 197 10.87 -6.83 14.36
CA VAL A 197 11.61 -7.32 13.18
C VAL A 197 11.07 -8.70 12.86
N LEU A 198 10.56 -8.87 11.65
CA LEU A 198 9.94 -10.10 11.17
C LEU A 198 10.70 -10.62 9.95
N PRO A 199 11.43 -11.74 10.06
CA PRO A 199 11.97 -12.45 8.90
C PRO A 199 10.85 -13.04 8.03
N LEU A 200 10.96 -12.90 6.72
CA LEU A 200 10.00 -13.37 5.72
C LEU A 200 10.68 -14.40 4.80
N GLY A 201 10.87 -15.62 5.31
CA GLY A 201 11.39 -16.75 4.55
C GLY A 201 10.33 -17.83 4.46
N PHE A 202 9.61 -17.88 3.34
CA PHE A 202 8.60 -18.90 3.04
C PHE A 202 9.13 -19.87 1.98
#